data_AF-D9XLE7-F1
#
_entry.id   AF-D9XLE7-F1
#
_cell.length_a   1.000
_cell.length_b   1.000
_cell.length_c   1.000
_cell.angle_alpha   90.00
_cell.angle_beta   90.00
_cell.angle_gamma   90.00
#
_symmetry.space_group_name_H-M   'P 1'
#
loop_
_entity.id
_entity.type
_entity.pdbx_description
1 polymer ?
#
loop_
_entity_poly.entity_id
_entity_poly.type
_entity_poly.pdbx_seq_one_letter_code
_entity_poly.pdbx_strand_id
1 'polypeptide(L)'
;MLAVDFATTGRSDSAFSDLAPRLDPALAVWETRQPAGAGPLPAEEYLALWDGGAAADGRRVRAVLGYCAGSVFAGELAARVAARQDEAPQLVLFEPKVPAPVGLYRDFAAMMNQFASVLTADEVGAAQREAEAARTDDVDFGAYGDVLVRIFMERAGAAFAREELDTELLDEFVAVFRSYVSYLGAARGLDPSATWRTGTAVSSRTPSEGAALAGRTVDIDVDHADMLRDARVAEAVGRIIGSYAAT
;
A
#
# COMPACT_ATOMS: atom_id res chain seq x y z
N MET A 1 -8.21 11.79 -10.35
CA MET A 1 -7.87 11.45 -8.96
C MET A 1 -6.55 10.71 -8.98
N LEU A 2 -5.70 10.95 -7.99
CA LEU A 2 -4.45 10.22 -7.82
C LEU A 2 -4.64 9.18 -6.73
N ALA A 3 -4.37 7.92 -7.02
CA ALA A 3 -4.51 6.80 -6.11
C ALA A 3 -3.14 6.22 -5.77
N VAL A 4 -2.88 6.01 -4.48
CA VAL A 4 -1.58 5.62 -3.96
C VAL A 4 -1.72 4.29 -3.24
N ASP A 5 -1.09 3.27 -3.83
CA ASP A 5 -1.06 1.91 -3.31
C ASP A 5 0.19 1.19 -3.83
N PHE A 6 0.54 0.10 -3.17
CA PHE A 6 1.45 -0.91 -3.71
C PHE A 6 0.63 -1.98 -4.44
N ALA A 7 0.29 -1.70 -5.70
CA ALA A 7 -0.45 -2.62 -6.54
C ALA A 7 0.45 -3.80 -6.98
N THR A 8 0.18 -4.99 -6.47
CA THR A 8 0.75 -6.25 -6.95
C THR A 8 -0.33 -7.15 -7.53
N THR A 9 -0.02 -7.80 -8.65
CA THR A 9 -0.88 -8.83 -9.23
C THR A 9 -0.95 -10.05 -8.31
N GLY A 10 -2.14 -10.60 -8.09
CA GLY A 10 -2.33 -11.84 -7.33
C GLY A 10 -2.52 -11.68 -5.81
N ARG A 11 -2.58 -10.45 -5.28
CA ARG A 11 -3.01 -10.24 -3.88
C ARG A 11 -4.50 -10.59 -3.70
N SER A 12 -4.87 -11.06 -2.51
CA SER A 12 -6.27 -11.36 -2.16
C SER A 12 -7.14 -10.11 -2.03
N ASP A 13 -6.51 -9.03 -1.55
CA ASP A 13 -7.18 -7.80 -1.20
C ASP A 13 -7.58 -7.01 -2.45
N SER A 14 -8.74 -6.39 -2.39
CA SER A 14 -9.23 -5.47 -3.42
C SER A 14 -8.27 -4.31 -3.68
N ALA A 15 -8.28 -3.79 -4.91
CA ALA A 15 -7.38 -2.74 -5.38
C ALA A 15 -8.14 -1.54 -5.97
N PHE A 16 -7.42 -0.46 -6.28
CA PHE A 16 -8.05 0.70 -6.93
C PHE A 16 -8.61 0.37 -8.32
N SER A 17 -8.11 -0.68 -8.98
CA SER A 17 -8.72 -1.26 -10.19
C SER A 17 -10.11 -1.87 -9.95
N ASP A 18 -10.42 -2.29 -8.72
CA ASP A 18 -11.78 -2.68 -8.32
C ASP A 18 -12.66 -1.46 -8.03
N LEU A 19 -12.10 -0.41 -7.44
CA LEU A 19 -12.85 0.79 -7.07
C LEU A 19 -13.22 1.63 -8.31
N ALA A 20 -12.26 1.88 -9.20
CA ALA A 20 -12.41 2.83 -10.30
C ALA A 20 -13.64 2.58 -11.20
N PRO A 21 -13.98 1.34 -11.59
CA PRO A 21 -15.18 1.07 -12.38
C PRO A 21 -16.52 1.40 -11.68
N ARG A 22 -16.50 1.61 -10.36
CA ARG A 22 -17.68 1.89 -9.52
C ARG A 22 -17.83 3.39 -9.21
N LEU A 23 -16.86 4.21 -9.57
CA LEU A 23 -16.91 5.66 -9.40
C LEU A 23 -17.62 6.32 -10.60
N ASP A 24 -17.93 7.61 -10.46
CA ASP A 24 -18.45 8.41 -11.57
C ASP A 24 -17.49 8.33 -12.78
N PRO A 25 -17.96 7.91 -13.97
CA PRO A 25 -17.12 7.75 -15.16
C PRO A 25 -16.48 9.07 -15.64
N ALA A 26 -16.97 10.23 -15.19
CA ALA A 26 -16.32 11.52 -15.42
C ALA A 26 -15.02 11.70 -14.61
N LEU A 27 -14.76 10.84 -13.62
CA LEU A 27 -13.59 10.89 -12.76
C LEU A 27 -12.54 9.86 -13.20
N ALA A 28 -11.53 10.33 -13.93
CA ALA A 28 -10.35 9.51 -14.20
C ALA A 28 -9.59 9.17 -12.89
N VAL A 29 -9.19 7.91 -12.72
CA VAL A 29 -8.36 7.42 -11.60
C VAL A 29 -7.00 7.01 -12.12
N TRP A 30 -5.95 7.60 -11.57
CA TRP A 30 -4.56 7.31 -11.92
C TRP A 30 -3.89 6.70 -10.71
N GLU A 31 -3.40 5.49 -10.83
CA GLU A 31 -2.75 4.75 -9.74
C GLU A 31 -1.22 4.85 -9.86
N THR A 32 -0.56 5.07 -8.72
CA THR A 32 0.89 5.13 -8.65
C THR A 32 1.53 3.82 -9.10
N ARG A 33 2.61 3.92 -9.88
CA ARG A 33 3.50 2.79 -10.16
C ARG A 33 4.76 2.90 -9.31
N GLN A 34 5.25 1.77 -8.86
CA GLN A 34 6.48 1.71 -8.09
C GLN A 34 7.67 2.07 -9.00
N PRO A 35 8.67 2.82 -8.50
CA PRO A 35 9.89 3.11 -9.24
C PRO A 35 10.58 1.82 -9.70
N ALA A 36 11.16 1.83 -10.90
CA ALA A 36 11.99 0.73 -11.35
C ALA A 36 13.34 0.74 -10.62
N GLY A 37 13.77 -0.41 -10.09
CA GLY A 37 15.05 -0.55 -9.40
C GLY A 37 15.02 -1.61 -8.30
N ALA A 38 16.19 -2.13 -7.94
CA ALA A 38 16.32 -3.21 -6.95
C ALA A 38 16.68 -2.71 -5.53
N GLY A 39 16.95 -1.42 -5.37
CA GLY A 39 17.47 -0.84 -4.13
C GLY A 39 16.43 -0.08 -3.32
N PRO A 40 16.66 0.10 -2.00
CA PRO A 40 15.81 0.93 -1.17
C PRO A 40 15.87 2.39 -1.64
N LEU A 41 14.70 3.00 -1.80
CA LEU A 41 14.56 4.41 -2.15
C LEU A 41 14.02 5.22 -0.96
N PRO A 42 14.50 6.46 -0.76
CA PRO A 42 13.93 7.37 0.23
C PRO A 42 12.53 7.85 -0.20
N ALA A 43 11.72 8.26 0.77
CA ALA A 43 10.35 8.73 0.53
C ALA A 43 10.25 9.87 -0.48
N GLU A 44 11.23 10.78 -0.49
CA GLU A 44 11.25 11.92 -1.42
C GLU A 44 11.33 11.46 -2.89
N GLU A 45 12.03 10.37 -3.20
CA GLU A 45 12.15 9.88 -4.58
C GLU A 45 10.82 9.32 -5.09
N TYR A 46 10.08 8.60 -4.24
CA TYR A 46 8.71 8.17 -4.56
C TYR A 46 7.80 9.37 -4.82
N LEU A 47 7.83 10.35 -3.92
CA LEU A 47 6.99 11.55 -4.02
C LEU A 47 7.34 12.40 -5.24
N ALA A 48 8.63 12.60 -5.53
CA ALA A 48 9.08 13.36 -6.70
C ALA A 48 8.66 12.70 -8.02
N LEU A 49 8.74 11.37 -8.10
CA LEU A 49 8.27 10.62 -9.27
C LEU A 49 6.77 10.83 -9.51
N TRP A 50 5.96 10.60 -8.49
CA TRP A 50 4.50 10.65 -8.61
C TRP A 50 3.97 12.07 -8.77
N ASP A 51 4.52 13.02 -8.02
CA ASP A 51 4.13 14.42 -8.10
C ASP A 51 4.56 15.03 -9.45
N GLY A 52 5.77 14.72 -9.91
CA GLY A 52 6.27 15.15 -11.22
C GLY A 52 5.42 14.63 -12.37
N GLY A 53 5.02 13.35 -12.33
CA GLY A 53 4.12 12.76 -13.31
C GLY A 53 2.74 13.44 -13.34
N ALA A 54 2.17 13.71 -12.17
CA ALA A 54 0.90 14.42 -12.07
C ALA A 54 0.98 15.89 -12.51
N ALA A 55 2.07 16.58 -12.18
CA ALA A 55 2.29 17.97 -12.56
C ALA A 55 2.51 18.12 -14.08
N ALA A 56 3.26 17.20 -14.70
CA ALA A 56 3.51 17.21 -16.14
C ALA A 56 2.25 17.01 -16.99
N ASP A 57 1.27 16.26 -16.48
CA ASP A 57 -0.02 16.07 -17.16
C ASP A 57 -0.92 17.32 -17.10
N GLY A 58 -0.74 18.19 -16.09
CA GLY A 58 -1.42 19.48 -15.99
C GLY A 58 -2.93 19.42 -15.67
N ARG A 59 -3.53 18.23 -15.54
CA ARG A 59 -4.93 18.09 -15.13
C ARG A 59 -5.10 18.41 -13.65
N ARG A 60 -6.23 19.06 -13.33
CA ARG A 60 -6.63 19.31 -11.95
C ARG A 60 -6.85 18.00 -11.19
N VAL A 61 -6.22 17.87 -10.03
CA VAL A 61 -6.41 16.72 -9.14
C VAL A 61 -7.55 17.05 -8.16
N ARG A 62 -8.70 16.40 -8.32
CA ARG A 62 -9.86 16.63 -7.43
C ARG A 62 -9.73 15.91 -6.08
N ALA A 63 -9.05 14.78 -6.07
CA ALA A 63 -8.82 13.99 -4.86
C ALA A 63 -7.54 13.18 -4.97
N VAL A 64 -6.91 12.95 -3.81
CA VAL A 64 -5.83 11.99 -3.59
C VAL A 64 -6.36 10.89 -2.68
N LEU A 65 -6.17 9.65 -3.12
CA LEU A 65 -6.66 8.42 -2.49
C LEU A 65 -5.44 7.64 -2.00
N GLY A 66 -5.46 7.13 -0.77
CA GLY A 66 -4.38 6.29 -0.24
C GLY A 66 -4.91 5.02 0.40
N TYR A 67 -4.35 3.87 0.06
CA TYR A 67 -4.71 2.60 0.70
C TYR A 67 -3.60 2.14 1.65
N CYS A 68 -3.96 1.79 2.88
CA CYS A 68 -3.04 1.17 3.83
C CYS A 68 -1.80 2.05 4.10
N ALA A 69 -0.60 1.57 3.79
CA ALA A 69 0.64 2.36 3.88
C ALA A 69 0.70 3.49 2.83
N GLY A 70 0.00 3.37 1.71
CA GLY A 70 -0.12 4.41 0.69
C GLY A 70 -0.83 5.67 1.19
N SER A 71 -1.61 5.56 2.26
CA SER A 71 -2.18 6.70 2.96
C SER A 71 -1.13 7.69 3.46
N VAL A 72 0.07 7.23 3.81
CA VAL A 72 1.15 8.11 4.26
C VAL A 72 1.61 9.02 3.10
N PHE A 73 1.91 8.42 1.95
CA PHE A 73 2.30 9.14 0.75
C PHE A 73 1.16 9.99 0.16
N ALA A 74 -0.09 9.51 0.24
CA ALA A 74 -1.26 10.24 -0.22
C ALA A 74 -1.43 11.58 0.51
N GLY A 75 -1.15 11.63 1.81
CA GLY A 75 -1.17 12.87 2.58
C GLY A 75 -0.16 13.90 2.06
N GLU A 76 1.09 13.48 1.85
CA GLU A 76 2.14 14.33 1.30
C GLU A 76 1.85 14.78 -0.14
N LEU A 77 1.35 13.88 -0.98
CA LEU A 77 0.93 14.23 -2.35
C LEU A 77 -0.23 15.22 -2.36
N ALA A 78 -1.21 15.07 -1.47
CA ALA A 78 -2.31 16.03 -1.35
C ALA A 78 -1.80 17.44 -0.98
N ALA A 79 -0.82 17.53 -0.08
CA ALA A 79 -0.18 18.80 0.27
C ALA A 79 0.58 19.43 -0.91
N ARG A 80 1.37 18.64 -1.65
CA ARG A 80 2.08 19.11 -2.86
C ARG A 80 1.12 19.58 -3.94
N VAL A 81 0.02 18.84 -4.15
CA VAL A 81 -1.04 19.21 -5.08
C VAL A 81 -1.70 20.53 -4.65
N ALA A 82 -2.08 20.66 -3.38
CA ALA A 82 -2.68 21.87 -2.85
C ALA A 82 -1.79 23.11 -3.03
N ALA A 83 -0.46 22.95 -2.95
CA ALA A 83 0.48 24.05 -3.12
C ALA A 83 0.54 24.63 -4.55
N ARG A 84 0.05 23.90 -5.56
CA ARG A 84 0.15 24.30 -6.98
C ARG A 84 -1.19 24.52 -7.70
N GLN A 85 -2.32 24.30 -7.02
CA GLN A 85 -3.65 24.49 -7.61
C GLN A 85 -4.54 25.31 -6.68
N ASP A 86 -5.48 26.09 -7.24
CA ASP A 86 -6.28 27.06 -6.48
C ASP A 86 -7.20 26.40 -5.42
N GLU A 87 -7.64 25.17 -5.66
CA GLU A 87 -8.53 24.43 -4.77
C GLU A 87 -7.85 23.15 -4.29
N ALA A 88 -7.60 23.00 -2.99
CA ALA A 88 -6.99 21.80 -2.43
C ALA A 88 -7.78 20.51 -2.81
N PRO A 89 -7.09 19.40 -3.13
CA PRO A 89 -7.76 18.13 -3.40
C PRO A 89 -8.37 17.58 -2.11
N GLN A 90 -9.45 16.81 -2.23
CA GLN A 90 -9.91 15.98 -1.12
C GLN A 90 -8.89 14.87 -0.83
N LEU A 91 -8.61 14.60 0.44
CA LEU A 91 -7.79 13.47 0.86
C LEU A 91 -8.68 12.36 1.41
N VAL A 92 -8.67 11.19 0.75
CA VAL A 92 -9.46 10.02 1.15
C VAL A 92 -8.50 8.87 1.49
N LEU A 93 -8.58 8.38 2.73
CA LEU A 93 -7.65 7.39 3.26
C LEU A 93 -8.42 6.09 3.52
N PHE A 94 -8.00 5.00 2.92
CA PHE A 94 -8.60 3.69 3.13
C PHE A 94 -7.68 2.90 4.05
N GLU A 95 -8.16 2.61 5.25
CA GLU A 95 -7.39 1.87 6.26
C GLU A 95 -5.97 2.42 6.51
N PRO A 96 -5.83 3.74 6.77
CA PRO A 96 -4.51 4.37 6.92
C PRO A 96 -3.68 3.72 8.03
N LYS A 97 -2.46 3.31 7.69
CA LYS A 97 -1.50 2.76 8.66
C LYS A 97 -0.09 3.26 8.42
N VAL A 98 0.64 3.53 9.50
CA VAL A 98 2.11 3.67 9.45
C VAL A 98 2.72 2.27 9.51
N PRO A 99 3.61 1.88 8.59
CA PRO A 99 4.22 0.55 8.64
C PRO A 99 4.97 0.28 9.95
N ALA A 100 4.82 -0.92 10.49
CA ALA A 100 5.46 -1.38 11.72
C ALA A 100 6.00 -2.82 11.56
N PRO A 101 7.02 -3.24 12.32
CA PRO A 101 7.64 -4.56 12.17
C PRO A 101 6.64 -5.73 12.26
N VAL A 102 5.64 -5.63 13.15
CA VAL A 102 4.57 -6.64 13.28
C VAL A 102 3.74 -6.79 12.01
N GLY A 103 3.43 -5.68 11.33
CA GLY A 103 2.73 -5.68 10.05
C GLY A 103 3.58 -6.29 8.95
N LEU A 104 4.87 -5.93 8.91
CA LEU A 104 5.81 -6.46 7.94
C LEU A 104 5.99 -7.98 8.07
N TYR A 105 6.07 -8.51 9.30
CA TYR A 105 6.09 -9.94 9.56
C TYR A 105 4.83 -10.64 9.03
N ARG A 106 3.65 -10.08 9.28
CA ARG A 106 2.38 -10.63 8.80
C ARG A 106 2.35 -10.68 7.27
N ASP A 107 2.81 -9.62 6.61
CA ASP A 107 2.83 -9.54 5.16
C ASP A 107 3.86 -10.54 4.57
N PHE A 108 5.02 -10.73 5.22
CA PHE A 108 5.97 -11.81 4.90
C PHE A 108 5.34 -13.21 5.07
N ALA A 109 4.65 -13.47 6.17
CA ALA A 109 4.02 -14.76 6.41
C ALA A 109 2.94 -15.07 5.37
N ALA A 110 2.14 -14.07 4.98
CA ALA A 110 1.16 -14.18 3.90
C ALA A 110 1.85 -14.49 2.56
N MET A 111 2.93 -13.80 2.23
CA MET A 111 3.72 -14.08 1.02
C MET A 111 4.28 -15.51 1.02
N MET A 112 4.89 -15.98 2.11
CA MET A 112 5.36 -17.37 2.22
C MET A 112 4.25 -18.39 1.95
N ASN A 113 3.03 -18.13 2.41
CA ASN A 113 1.88 -19.00 2.18
C ASN A 113 1.42 -19.01 0.71
N GLN A 114 1.68 -17.96 -0.07
CA GLN A 114 1.40 -17.96 -1.52
C GLN A 114 2.29 -18.95 -2.28
N PHE A 115 3.46 -19.27 -1.73
CA PHE A 115 4.39 -20.26 -2.28
C PHE A 115 4.17 -21.67 -1.72
N ALA A 116 3.05 -21.94 -1.03
CA ALA A 116 2.76 -23.25 -0.45
C ALA A 116 2.57 -24.39 -1.49
N SER A 117 2.49 -24.06 -2.79
CA SER A 117 2.49 -25.05 -3.88
C SER A 117 3.88 -25.62 -4.17
N VAL A 118 4.95 -24.87 -3.85
CA VAL A 118 6.35 -25.26 -4.09
C VAL A 118 7.12 -25.45 -2.78
N LEU A 119 6.69 -24.80 -1.71
CA LEU A 119 7.21 -24.95 -0.36
C LEU A 119 6.37 -25.96 0.44
N THR A 120 7.04 -26.81 1.19
CA THR A 120 6.41 -27.67 2.19
C THR A 120 5.96 -26.87 3.41
N ALA A 121 5.00 -27.40 4.16
CA ALA A 121 4.54 -26.78 5.41
C ALA A 121 5.68 -26.60 6.43
N ASP A 122 6.65 -27.51 6.45
CA ASP A 122 7.82 -27.44 7.33
C ASP A 122 8.78 -26.31 6.94
N GLU A 123 8.98 -26.10 5.62
CA GLU A 123 9.79 -24.98 5.11
C GLU A 123 9.14 -23.63 5.43
N VAL A 124 7.83 -23.50 5.22
CA VAL A 124 7.08 -22.29 5.59
C VAL A 124 7.16 -22.04 7.10
N GLY A 125 6.93 -23.09 7.91
CA GLY A 125 7.00 -22.98 9.37
C GLY A 125 8.40 -22.65 9.88
N ALA A 126 9.46 -23.17 9.25
CA ALA A 126 10.83 -22.83 9.59
C ALA A 126 11.16 -21.37 9.27
N ALA A 127 10.73 -20.89 8.10
CA ALA A 127 10.91 -19.49 7.70
C ALA A 127 10.19 -18.53 8.66
N GLN A 128 8.96 -18.85 9.05
CA GLN A 128 8.18 -18.05 10.00
C GLN A 128 8.82 -18.02 11.39
N ARG A 129 9.34 -19.15 11.89
CA ARG A 129 10.07 -19.18 13.17
C ARG A 129 11.34 -18.35 13.14
N GLU A 130 12.09 -18.41 12.03
CA GLU A 130 13.31 -17.60 11.85
C GLU A 130 12.98 -16.11 11.80
N ALA A 131 11.94 -15.73 11.04
CA ALA A 131 11.44 -14.37 10.94
C ALA A 131 10.92 -13.82 12.27
N GLU A 132 10.22 -14.63 13.06
CA GLU A 132 9.73 -14.26 14.38
C GLU A 132 10.88 -14.10 15.38
N ALA A 133 11.87 -15.00 15.36
CA ALA A 133 13.06 -14.90 16.22
C ALA A 133 13.90 -13.65 15.94
N ALA A 134 13.92 -13.17 14.68
CA ALA A 134 14.58 -11.94 14.30
C ALA A 134 13.83 -10.66 14.70
N ARG A 135 12.57 -10.78 15.14
CA ARG A 135 11.71 -9.64 15.52
C ARG A 135 11.90 -9.32 17.00
N THR A 136 12.86 -8.45 17.32
CA THR A 136 13.02 -7.90 18.67
C THR A 136 12.15 -6.65 18.88
N ASP A 137 11.92 -6.27 20.14
CA ASP A 137 11.10 -5.09 20.48
C ASP A 137 11.67 -3.77 19.92
N ASP A 138 13.00 -3.72 19.74
CA ASP A 138 13.78 -2.57 19.30
C ASP A 138 14.33 -2.72 17.87
N VAL A 139 13.84 -3.72 17.11
CA VAL A 139 14.38 -4.02 15.78
C VAL A 139 14.20 -2.82 14.84
N ASP A 140 15.29 -2.45 14.15
CA ASP A 140 15.21 -1.47 13.08
C ASP A 140 14.36 -2.03 11.92
N PHE A 141 13.46 -1.21 11.38
CA PHE A 141 12.51 -1.66 10.36
C PHE A 141 13.21 -2.08 9.06
N GLY A 142 14.23 -1.33 8.64
CA GLY A 142 14.99 -1.63 7.43
C GLY A 142 15.79 -2.91 7.59
N ALA A 143 16.53 -3.02 8.70
CA ALA A 143 17.29 -4.23 9.02
C ALA A 143 16.39 -5.47 9.14
N TYR A 144 15.19 -5.32 9.73
CA TYR A 144 14.22 -6.41 9.78
C TYR A 144 13.73 -6.81 8.38
N GLY A 145 13.42 -5.83 7.54
CA GLY A 145 13.06 -6.06 6.14
C GLY A 145 14.13 -6.83 5.35
N ASP A 146 15.40 -6.47 5.51
CA ASP A 146 16.52 -7.17 4.88
C ASP A 146 16.61 -8.63 5.33
N VAL A 147 16.38 -8.91 6.61
CA VAL A 147 16.32 -10.28 7.14
C VAL A 147 15.18 -11.07 6.49
N LEU A 148 13.98 -10.48 6.39
CA LEU A 148 12.83 -11.16 5.78
C LEU A 148 13.04 -11.44 4.30
N VAL A 149 13.62 -10.49 3.56
CA VAL A 149 13.98 -10.66 2.14
C VAL A 149 14.98 -11.80 1.98
N ARG A 150 16.01 -11.85 2.82
CA ARG A 150 17.00 -12.93 2.80
C ARG A 150 16.34 -14.29 3.06
N ILE A 151 15.50 -14.40 4.10
CA ILE A 151 14.80 -15.64 4.41
C ILE A 151 13.95 -16.08 3.22
N PHE A 152 13.15 -15.17 2.65
CA PHE A 152 12.31 -15.48 1.49
C PHE A 152 13.16 -16.02 0.31
N MET A 153 14.23 -15.31 -0.05
CA MET A 153 15.13 -15.68 -1.14
C MET A 153 15.75 -17.06 -0.93
N GLU A 154 16.24 -17.35 0.28
CA GLU A 154 16.86 -18.64 0.60
C GLU A 154 15.85 -19.80 0.51
N ARG A 155 14.63 -19.62 1.06
CA ARG A 155 13.61 -20.68 1.07
C ARG A 155 12.99 -20.89 -0.30
N ALA A 156 12.58 -19.81 -0.97
CA ALA A 156 12.01 -19.88 -2.32
C ALA A 156 13.07 -20.38 -3.32
N GLY A 157 14.32 -19.94 -3.21
CA GLY A 157 15.41 -20.41 -4.06
C GLY A 157 15.69 -21.91 -3.93
N ALA A 158 15.71 -22.43 -2.71
CA ALA A 158 15.85 -23.87 -2.48
C ALA A 158 14.69 -24.67 -3.08
N ALA A 159 13.46 -24.17 -2.98
CA ALA A 159 12.28 -24.81 -3.57
C ALA A 159 12.28 -24.77 -5.10
N PHE A 160 12.58 -23.61 -5.70
CA PHE A 160 12.66 -23.47 -7.16
C PHE A 160 13.74 -24.38 -7.75
N ALA A 161 14.91 -24.46 -7.11
CA ALA A 161 15.98 -25.36 -7.54
C ALA A 161 15.57 -26.85 -7.46
N ARG A 162 14.84 -27.24 -6.40
CA ARG A 162 14.33 -28.62 -6.23
C ARG A 162 13.30 -28.98 -7.30
N GLU A 163 12.41 -28.06 -7.62
CA GLU A 163 11.32 -28.27 -8.59
C GLU A 163 11.74 -27.96 -10.04
N GLU A 164 13.03 -27.66 -10.28
CA GLU A 164 13.60 -27.27 -11.59
C GLU A 164 12.81 -26.11 -12.25
N LEU A 165 12.36 -25.16 -11.43
CA LEU A 165 11.59 -24.00 -11.86
C LEU A 165 12.49 -22.86 -12.35
N ASP A 166 11.89 -21.96 -13.13
CA ASP A 166 12.57 -20.80 -13.70
C ASP A 166 13.10 -19.84 -12.62
N THR A 167 14.41 -19.64 -12.62
CA THR A 167 15.09 -18.73 -11.69
C THR A 167 14.86 -17.26 -12.02
N GLU A 168 14.54 -16.92 -13.27
CA GLU A 168 14.19 -15.53 -13.63
C GLU A 168 12.89 -15.12 -12.94
N LEU A 169 11.91 -16.03 -12.87
CA LEU A 169 10.66 -15.81 -12.15
C LEU A 169 10.89 -15.64 -10.64
N LEU A 170 11.82 -16.39 -10.05
CA LEU A 170 12.22 -16.20 -8.66
C LEU A 170 12.82 -14.80 -8.42
N ASP A 171 13.70 -14.36 -9.31
CA ASP A 171 14.32 -13.04 -9.23
C ASP A 171 13.27 -11.92 -9.32
N GLU A 172 12.25 -12.08 -10.16
CA GLU A 172 11.10 -11.17 -10.23
C GLU A 172 10.34 -11.11 -8.89
N PHE A 173 10.02 -12.25 -8.28
CA PHE A 173 9.33 -12.27 -6.99
C PHE A 173 10.16 -11.64 -5.87
N VAL A 174 11.46 -11.92 -5.83
CA VAL A 174 12.37 -11.31 -4.85
C VAL A 174 12.48 -9.81 -5.08
N ALA A 175 12.52 -9.35 -6.33
CA ALA A 175 12.54 -7.93 -6.66
C ALA A 175 11.25 -7.21 -6.22
N VAL A 176 10.08 -7.83 -6.43
CA VAL A 176 8.79 -7.29 -5.95
C VAL A 176 8.77 -7.18 -4.42
N PHE A 177 9.25 -8.20 -3.71
CA PHE A 177 9.26 -8.15 -2.24
C PHE A 177 10.25 -7.11 -1.70
N ARG A 178 11.44 -6.98 -2.31
CA ARG A 178 12.39 -5.90 -1.99
C ARG A 178 11.79 -4.52 -2.23
N SER A 179 11.12 -4.33 -3.36
CA SER A 179 10.41 -3.08 -3.67
C SER A 179 9.33 -2.78 -2.63
N TYR A 180 8.57 -3.80 -2.19
CA TYR A 180 7.56 -3.65 -1.15
C TYR A 180 8.16 -3.22 0.20
N VAL A 181 9.22 -3.88 0.63
CA VAL A 181 9.95 -3.53 1.87
C VAL A 181 10.50 -2.11 1.79
N SER A 182 11.08 -1.72 0.64
CA SER A 182 11.54 -0.34 0.42
C SER A 182 10.39 0.67 0.53
N TYR A 183 9.26 0.40 -0.11
CA TYR A 183 8.08 1.27 -0.08
C TYR A 183 7.56 1.45 1.36
N LEU A 184 7.48 0.38 2.14
CA LEU A 184 7.07 0.46 3.54
C LEU A 184 8.09 1.20 4.42
N GLY A 185 9.38 0.97 4.19
CA GLY A 185 10.46 1.68 4.89
C GLY A 185 10.42 3.18 4.61
N ALA A 186 10.20 3.55 3.34
CA ALA A 186 10.03 4.93 2.91
C ALA A 186 8.80 5.58 3.55
N ALA A 187 7.64 4.90 3.53
CA ALA A 187 6.43 5.40 4.19
C ALA A 187 6.64 5.62 5.70
N ARG A 188 7.33 4.70 6.39
CA ARG A 188 7.61 4.82 7.82
C ARG A 188 8.48 6.05 8.17
N GLY A 189 9.28 6.54 7.23
CA GLY A 189 10.12 7.73 7.41
C GLY A 189 9.34 9.06 7.42
N LEU A 190 8.04 9.04 7.14
CA LEU A 190 7.18 10.23 7.09
C LEU A 190 6.28 10.31 8.34
N ASP A 191 6.01 11.52 8.82
CA ASP A 191 4.99 11.79 9.84
C ASP A 191 3.67 12.22 9.16
N PRO A 192 2.66 11.34 9.08
CA PRO A 192 1.41 11.67 8.41
C PRO A 192 0.45 12.51 9.29
N SER A 193 0.79 12.78 10.56
CA SER A 193 -0.16 13.33 11.53
C SER A 193 -0.78 14.66 11.09
N ALA A 194 0.01 15.53 10.46
CA ALA A 194 -0.48 16.82 9.98
C ALA A 194 -1.41 16.67 8.76
N THR A 195 -1.02 15.83 7.81
CA THR A 195 -1.76 15.67 6.54
C THR A 195 -3.04 14.86 6.74
N TRP A 196 -3.02 13.79 7.54
CA TRP A 196 -4.20 12.97 7.81
C TRP A 196 -5.34 13.74 8.49
N ARG A 197 -5.03 14.71 9.35
CA ARG A 197 -6.04 15.59 9.98
C ARG A 197 -6.88 16.39 8.98
N THR A 198 -6.42 16.52 7.74
CA THR A 198 -7.17 17.21 6.66
C THR A 198 -8.04 16.25 5.85
N GLY A 199 -7.83 14.94 5.98
CA GLY A 199 -8.49 13.91 5.19
C GLY A 199 -9.70 13.27 5.87
N THR A 200 -10.38 12.43 5.09
CA THR A 200 -11.43 11.51 5.57
C THR A 200 -10.93 10.08 5.48
N ALA A 201 -10.83 9.40 6.62
CA ALA A 201 -10.63 7.96 6.66
C ALA A 201 -11.93 7.23 6.33
N VAL A 202 -11.85 6.24 5.45
CA VAL A 202 -12.87 5.24 5.23
C VAL A 202 -12.35 3.97 5.92
N SER A 203 -13.15 3.40 6.81
CA SER A 203 -12.77 2.25 7.63
C SER A 203 -13.67 1.06 7.34
N SER A 204 -13.09 -0.14 7.39
CA SER A 204 -13.80 -1.41 7.35
C SER A 204 -14.38 -1.77 8.73
N ARG A 205 -14.93 -2.98 8.88
CA ARG A 205 -15.38 -3.54 10.18
C ARG A 205 -14.29 -3.55 11.26
N THR A 206 -13.03 -3.54 10.86
CA THR A 206 -11.90 -3.55 11.79
C THR A 206 -10.96 -2.39 11.42
N PRO A 207 -11.29 -1.16 11.88
CA PRO A 207 -10.51 0.02 11.54
C PRO A 207 -9.05 -0.11 11.98
N SER A 208 -8.16 0.35 11.11
CA SER A 208 -6.75 0.59 11.42
C SER A 208 -6.58 1.73 12.44
N GLU A 209 -5.47 1.66 13.19
CA GLU A 209 -5.12 2.66 14.20
C GLU A 209 -5.00 4.07 13.63
N GLY A 210 -4.58 4.21 12.36
CA GLY A 210 -4.44 5.51 11.72
C GLY A 210 -5.77 6.20 11.41
N ALA A 211 -6.90 5.49 11.41
CA ALA A 211 -8.21 6.09 11.17
C ALA A 211 -8.55 7.15 12.23
N ALA A 212 -8.09 6.97 13.47
CA ALA A 212 -8.31 7.93 14.56
C ALA A 212 -7.51 9.24 14.41
N LEU A 213 -6.50 9.27 13.53
CA LEU A 213 -5.71 10.46 13.24
C LEU A 213 -6.32 11.31 12.10
N ALA A 214 -7.29 10.77 11.36
CA ALA A 214 -7.95 11.48 10.30
C ALA A 214 -8.86 12.59 10.84
N GLY A 215 -9.04 13.66 10.08
CA GLY A 215 -9.94 14.75 10.46
C GLY A 215 -11.40 14.32 10.53
N ARG A 216 -11.75 13.30 9.75
CA ARG A 216 -13.08 12.69 9.68
C ARG A 216 -12.94 11.19 9.44
N THR A 217 -13.94 10.43 9.87
CA THR A 217 -14.03 8.99 9.63
C THR A 217 -15.40 8.62 9.09
N VAL A 218 -15.42 7.63 8.18
CA VAL A 218 -16.61 7.00 7.63
C VAL A 218 -16.44 5.49 7.78
N ASP A 219 -17.22 4.89 8.67
CA ASP A 219 -17.17 3.45 8.89
C ASP A 219 -18.15 2.72 7.96
N ILE A 220 -17.68 1.65 7.33
CA ILE A 220 -18.45 0.82 6.43
C ILE A 220 -18.34 -0.62 6.90
N ASP A 221 -19.50 -1.27 7.05
CA ASP A 221 -19.60 -2.68 7.44
C ASP A 221 -19.19 -3.60 6.29
N VAL A 222 -17.90 -3.67 6.01
CA VAL A 222 -17.24 -4.46 4.97
C VAL A 222 -15.97 -5.11 5.52
N ASP A 223 -15.56 -6.24 4.95
CA ASP A 223 -14.25 -6.79 5.22
C ASP A 223 -13.12 -5.95 4.62
N HIS A 224 -11.99 -5.90 5.33
CA HIS A 224 -10.78 -5.20 4.88
C HIS A 224 -10.41 -5.60 3.44
N ALA A 225 -10.38 -6.91 3.17
CA ALA A 225 -10.01 -7.45 1.87
C ALA A 225 -10.98 -7.04 0.74
N ASP A 226 -12.25 -6.74 1.04
CA ASP A 226 -13.28 -6.42 0.06
C ASP A 226 -13.59 -4.92 -0.06
N MET A 227 -12.92 -4.09 0.72
CA MET A 227 -13.22 -2.68 0.86
C MET A 227 -13.28 -1.93 -0.48
N LEU A 228 -12.25 -2.04 -1.33
CA LEU A 228 -12.20 -1.29 -2.60
C LEU A 228 -13.12 -1.87 -3.69
N ARG A 229 -13.69 -3.06 -3.50
CA ARG A 229 -14.69 -3.65 -4.42
C ARG A 229 -16.14 -3.49 -3.94
N ASP A 230 -16.35 -2.93 -2.76
CA ASP A 230 -17.70 -2.70 -2.20
C ASP A 230 -18.33 -1.42 -2.76
N ALA A 231 -19.59 -1.50 -3.17
CA ALA A 231 -20.31 -0.38 -3.75
C ALA A 231 -20.55 0.78 -2.76
N ARG A 232 -20.70 0.48 -1.46
CA ARG A 232 -20.90 1.49 -0.41
C ARG A 232 -19.65 2.34 -0.20
N VAL A 233 -18.47 1.76 -0.43
CA VAL A 233 -17.19 2.47 -0.40
C VAL A 233 -17.11 3.44 -1.59
N ALA A 234 -17.49 3.02 -2.80
CA ALA A 234 -17.57 3.90 -3.96
C ALA A 234 -18.56 5.07 -3.75
N GLU A 235 -19.72 4.80 -3.16
CA GLU A 235 -20.70 5.82 -2.81
C GLU A 235 -20.14 6.83 -1.78
N ALA A 236 -19.47 6.34 -0.74
CA ALA A 236 -18.83 7.19 0.26
C ALA A 236 -17.76 8.10 -0.38
N VAL A 237 -16.91 7.55 -1.25
CA VAL A 237 -15.91 8.31 -2.01
C VAL A 237 -16.58 9.40 -2.82
N GLY A 238 -17.63 9.07 -3.57
CA GLY A 238 -18.35 10.05 -4.38
C GLY A 238 -18.99 11.17 -3.55
N ARG A 239 -19.49 10.87 -2.34
CA ARG A 239 -20.02 11.89 -1.41
C ARG A 239 -18.90 12.78 -0.87
N ILE A 240 -17.75 12.21 -0.53
CA ILE A 240 -16.59 12.97 -0.01
C ILE A 240 -16.05 13.93 -1.08
N ILE A 241 -15.95 13.48 -2.33
CA ILE A 241 -15.42 14.30 -3.44
C ILE A 241 -16.47 15.21 -4.08
N GLY A 242 -17.73 15.15 -3.62
CA GLY A 242 -18.83 15.97 -4.11
C GLY A 242 -19.33 15.59 -5.51
N SER A 243 -19.19 14.33 -5.95
CA SER A 243 -19.73 13.84 -7.23
C SER A 243 -21.18 13.35 -7.13
N TYR A 244 -21.64 12.94 -5.93
CA TYR A 244 -23.07 12.75 -5.68
C TYR A 244 -23.70 14.08 -5.28
N ALA A 245 -24.16 14.86 -6.26
CA ALA A 245 -25.19 15.84 -5.97
C ALA A 245 -26.42 15.08 -5.47
N ALA A 246 -26.94 15.44 -4.29
CA ALA A 246 -28.18 14.87 -3.77
C ALA A 246 -29.29 15.06 -4.82
N THR A 247 -29.73 13.96 -5.42
CA THR A 247 -31.02 13.86 -6.11
C THR A 247 -32.15 13.88 -5.10
#